data_AF-A0A1E3PST4-F1
#
_entry.id   AF-A0A1E3PST4-F1
#
_cell.length_a   1.000
_cell.length_b   1.000
_cell.length_c   1.000
_cell.angle_alpha   90.00
_cell.angle_beta   90.00
_cell.angle_gamma   90.00
#
_symmetry.space_group_name_H-M   'P 1'
#
loop_
_entity.id
_entity.type
_entity.pdbx_description
1 polymer ?
#
loop_
_entity_poly.entity_id
_entity_poly.type
_entity_poly.pdbx_seq_one_letter_code
_entity_poly.pdbx_strand_id
1 'polypeptide(L)'
;MIRSVIKTSECITSLRTVSTPIRSIRSFIRFNSTAPSNDKQQNRADSDPIAIAFNKTAEAAKSGDKNVPSSAQILVGMSSYANGRYRNKEVDANKEAAEWIAVLDKFQNMIVDENTGTVNADNIKKEFSKFRKEKERGEMIPISGISGPAIAKGYYPSVTQEAEALALEQFSIPKKNDEIVEQLINMLMRHGRRSYAEKVFYRAMYIVHLRLRVEPVELLKETLIKMAPLVRIVTEVSRSKRYQVPKPLNYKQRNRQAWEWILEGSLKRQSRDQAVRLAEEIIAASQGKGAGFEKRDGIHKIAIVNRAFVRLR
;
A
#
# COMPACT_ATOMS: atom_id res chain seq x y z
N MET A 1 26.61 68.08 -9.48
CA MET A 1 25.94 68.09 -10.79
C MET A 1 24.71 67.19 -10.69
N ILE A 2 23.66 67.58 -9.95
CA ILE A 2 22.45 68.30 -10.40
C ILE A 2 21.82 67.58 -11.62
N ARG A 3 20.86 66.65 -11.42
CA ARG A 3 19.38 66.82 -11.35
C ARG A 3 18.74 67.48 -12.57
N SER A 4 17.54 66.95 -12.92
CA SER A 4 16.48 67.56 -13.73
C SER A 4 16.63 67.33 -15.26
N VAL A 5 15.62 67.14 -16.12
CA VAL A 5 14.16 67.29 -15.99
C VAL A 5 13.50 66.93 -17.36
N ILE A 6 12.36 66.21 -17.34
CA ILE A 6 11.15 66.35 -18.22
C ILE A 6 11.29 65.95 -19.73
N LYS A 7 10.42 65.10 -20.31
CA LYS A 7 9.03 65.41 -20.76
C LYS A 7 8.31 64.08 -21.16
N THR A 8 7.25 63.64 -20.48
CA THR A 8 5.81 63.73 -20.84
C THR A 8 5.42 63.03 -22.17
N SER A 9 4.55 62.01 -22.17
CA SER A 9 3.07 62.11 -22.27
C SER A 9 2.57 60.65 -22.48
N GLU A 10 1.46 60.11 -21.99
CA GLU A 10 0.12 60.62 -21.68
C GLU A 10 -0.52 59.77 -20.56
N CYS A 11 -1.08 60.44 -19.55
CA CYS A 11 -2.28 59.99 -18.87
C CYS A 11 -3.48 60.49 -19.69
N ILE A 12 -4.59 59.72 -19.76
CA ILE A 12 -5.99 60.18 -19.57
C ILE A 12 -6.95 59.05 -19.98
N THR A 13 -7.60 58.48 -18.95
CA THR A 13 -9.05 58.32 -18.80
C THR A 13 -9.91 57.78 -19.96
N SER A 14 -10.49 56.59 -19.78
CA SER A 14 -11.95 56.46 -19.76
C SER A 14 -12.42 55.25 -18.95
N LEU A 15 -13.28 55.54 -17.97
CA LEU A 15 -14.15 54.59 -17.26
C LEU A 15 -15.42 54.40 -18.09
N ARG A 16 -15.87 53.14 -18.29
CA ARG A 16 -17.28 52.68 -18.22
C ARG A 16 -17.42 51.20 -18.65
N THR A 17 -17.71 50.34 -17.66
CA THR A 17 -18.84 49.36 -17.57
C THR A 17 -19.37 48.76 -18.89
N VAL A 18 -19.59 47.46 -19.14
CA VAL A 18 -20.02 46.29 -18.33
C VAL A 18 -19.68 45.03 -19.16
N SER A 19 -19.26 43.93 -18.53
CA SER A 19 -19.66 42.55 -18.86
C SER A 19 -18.67 41.55 -18.25
N THR A 20 -18.98 41.04 -17.06
CA THR A 20 -18.43 39.76 -16.61
C THR A 20 -18.96 38.64 -17.52
N PRO A 21 -18.17 37.58 -17.73
CA PRO A 21 -18.56 36.38 -17.01
C PRO A 21 -17.38 35.67 -16.35
N ILE A 22 -17.68 35.25 -15.13
CA ILE A 22 -17.03 34.23 -14.32
C ILE A 22 -16.55 33.06 -15.17
N ARG A 23 -15.22 32.87 -15.32
CA ARG A 23 -14.57 31.56 -15.47
C ARG A 23 -13.04 31.69 -15.48
N SER A 24 -12.44 31.27 -14.37
CA SER A 24 -11.15 30.55 -14.28
C SER A 24 -10.35 30.93 -13.03
N ILE A 25 -10.99 30.93 -11.86
CA ILE A 25 -10.33 30.61 -10.59
C ILE A 25 -10.47 29.10 -10.40
N ARG A 26 -9.75 28.32 -11.22
CA ARG A 26 -9.65 26.86 -11.07
C ARG A 26 -8.27 26.31 -11.44
N SER A 27 -7.25 27.15 -11.27
CA SER A 27 -5.86 26.72 -11.15
C SER A 27 -5.49 26.59 -9.67
N PHE A 28 -6.16 25.69 -8.95
CA PHE A 28 -5.69 25.04 -7.72
C PHE A 28 -6.85 24.19 -7.19
N ILE A 29 -6.62 22.91 -6.92
CA ILE A 29 -7.57 21.92 -6.40
C ILE A 29 -8.58 21.38 -7.44
N ARG A 30 -8.20 20.29 -8.12
CA ARG A 30 -8.98 19.02 -8.17
C ARG A 30 -8.21 17.94 -8.94
N PHE A 31 -7.58 17.08 -8.17
CA PHE A 31 -7.25 15.71 -8.53
C PHE A 31 -8.58 14.93 -8.70
N ASN A 32 -8.68 14.16 -9.79
CA ASN A 32 -9.51 12.98 -10.04
C ASN A 32 -10.98 12.95 -9.56
N SER A 33 -11.92 12.91 -10.52
CA SER A 33 -13.16 12.16 -10.36
C SER A 33 -13.55 11.45 -11.66
N THR A 34 -13.06 10.23 -11.86
CA THR A 34 -13.79 9.25 -12.66
C THR A 34 -14.88 8.67 -11.77
N ALA A 35 -16.14 8.74 -12.24
CA ALA A 35 -17.27 8.12 -11.55
C ALA A 35 -17.03 6.61 -11.42
N PRO A 36 -17.29 5.99 -10.26
CA PRO A 36 -17.16 4.55 -10.13
C PRO A 36 -18.25 3.83 -10.92
N SER A 37 -17.84 2.73 -11.56
CA SER A 37 -18.68 1.73 -12.21
C SER A 37 -19.72 1.14 -11.27
N ASN A 38 -20.86 0.72 -11.85
CA ASN A 38 -22.02 0.10 -11.18
C ASN A 38 -21.64 -1.06 -10.23
N ASP A 39 -20.52 -1.74 -10.48
CA ASP A 39 -20.02 -2.84 -9.65
C ASP A 39 -19.71 -2.41 -8.21
N LYS A 40 -19.37 -1.14 -7.94
CA LYS A 40 -19.12 -0.67 -6.57
C LYS A 40 -20.41 -0.46 -5.76
N GLN A 41 -21.55 -0.32 -6.41
CA GLN A 41 -22.85 -0.26 -5.70
C GLN A 41 -23.36 -1.65 -5.37
N GLN A 42 -23.15 -2.64 -6.25
CA GLN A 42 -23.48 -4.04 -5.98
C GLN A 42 -22.59 -4.64 -4.87
N ASN A 43 -21.28 -4.42 -4.93
CA ASN A 43 -20.37 -4.94 -3.89
C ASN A 43 -20.54 -4.28 -2.51
N ARG A 44 -21.12 -3.07 -2.43
CA ARG A 44 -21.51 -2.47 -1.15
C ARG A 44 -22.74 -3.15 -0.58
N ALA A 45 -23.76 -3.39 -1.41
CA ALA A 45 -24.98 -4.10 -1.02
C ALA A 45 -24.70 -5.54 -0.54
N ASP A 46 -23.71 -6.21 -1.13
CA ASP A 46 -23.33 -7.58 -0.74
C ASP A 46 -22.53 -7.65 0.58
N SER A 47 -21.92 -6.53 1.00
CA SER A 47 -21.15 -6.41 2.25
C SER A 47 -21.96 -5.88 3.43
N ASP A 48 -23.18 -5.42 3.18
CA ASP A 48 -24.04 -4.86 4.22
C ASP A 48 -24.66 -5.99 5.07
N PRO A 49 -24.42 -6.02 6.40
CA PRO A 49 -24.89 -7.12 7.27
C PRO A 49 -26.42 -7.25 7.30
N ILE A 50 -27.13 -6.15 6.98
CA ILE A 50 -28.59 -6.10 6.84
C ILE A 50 -29.04 -6.84 5.57
N ALA A 51 -28.35 -6.62 4.45
CA ALA A 51 -28.64 -7.29 3.19
C ALA A 51 -28.30 -8.78 3.25
N ILE A 52 -27.21 -9.16 3.93
CA ILE A 52 -26.83 -10.56 4.16
C ILE A 52 -27.87 -11.31 5.02
N ALA A 53 -28.40 -10.65 6.07
CA ALA A 53 -29.44 -11.24 6.92
C ALA A 53 -30.79 -11.38 6.17
N PHE A 54 -31.15 -10.40 5.33
CA PHE A 54 -32.34 -10.48 4.48
C PHE A 54 -32.22 -11.55 3.39
N ASN A 55 -31.04 -11.70 2.79
CA ASN A 55 -30.81 -12.71 1.77
C ASN A 55 -30.80 -14.14 2.35
N LYS A 56 -30.18 -14.36 3.53
CA LYS A 56 -30.22 -15.67 4.22
C LYS A 56 -31.64 -16.08 4.66
N THR A 57 -32.48 -15.12 5.04
CA THR A 57 -33.88 -15.41 5.40
C THR A 57 -34.74 -15.67 4.16
N ALA A 58 -34.49 -14.98 3.06
CA ALA A 58 -35.13 -15.27 1.76
C ALA A 58 -34.70 -16.62 1.17
N GLU A 59 -33.45 -17.05 1.40
CA GLU A 59 -32.94 -18.38 1.04
C GLU A 59 -33.55 -19.49 1.92
N ALA A 60 -33.66 -19.27 3.23
CA ALA A 60 -34.29 -20.21 4.15
C ALA A 60 -35.82 -20.34 3.95
N ALA A 61 -36.49 -19.28 3.50
CA ALA A 61 -37.89 -19.34 3.10
C ALA A 61 -38.12 -20.19 1.83
N LYS A 62 -37.10 -20.29 0.95
CA LYS A 62 -37.12 -21.16 -0.24
C LYS A 62 -36.79 -22.62 0.09
N SER A 63 -36.07 -22.89 1.19
CA SER A 63 -35.72 -24.26 1.62
C SER A 63 -36.81 -24.96 2.45
N GLY A 64 -37.89 -24.26 2.82
CA GLY A 64 -39.05 -24.84 3.51
C GLY A 64 -38.84 -25.10 5.01
N ASP A 65 -37.78 -24.55 5.61
CA ASP A 65 -37.48 -24.70 7.04
C ASP A 65 -38.47 -23.93 7.92
N LYS A 66 -39.14 -24.63 8.84
CA LYS A 66 -40.16 -24.03 9.73
C LYS A 66 -39.60 -23.29 10.94
N ASN A 67 -38.28 -23.18 11.07
CA ASN A 67 -37.60 -22.67 12.27
C ASN A 67 -36.76 -21.41 12.01
N VAL A 68 -37.24 -20.53 11.12
CA VAL A 68 -36.58 -19.26 10.79
C VAL A 68 -37.22 -18.13 11.60
N PRO A 69 -36.42 -17.29 12.31
CA PRO A 69 -36.97 -16.18 13.06
C PRO A 69 -37.63 -15.16 12.13
N SER A 70 -38.84 -14.71 12.49
CA SER A 70 -39.59 -13.70 11.73
C SER A 70 -38.76 -12.41 11.58
N SER A 71 -38.96 -11.66 10.49
CA SER A 71 -38.32 -10.36 10.25
C SER A 71 -38.49 -9.40 11.44
N ALA A 72 -39.59 -9.51 12.19
CA ALA A 72 -39.81 -8.79 13.44
C ALA A 72 -38.90 -9.26 14.60
N GLN A 73 -38.62 -10.56 14.71
CA GLN A 73 -37.71 -11.11 15.74
C GLN A 73 -36.24 -10.74 15.47
N ILE A 74 -35.86 -10.59 14.19
CA ILE A 74 -34.52 -10.14 13.79
C ILE A 74 -34.34 -8.65 14.10
N LEU A 75 -35.36 -7.83 13.82
CA LEU A 75 -35.35 -6.39 14.17
C LEU A 75 -35.27 -6.15 15.69
N VAL A 76 -35.96 -6.97 16.49
CA VAL A 76 -35.86 -6.94 17.96
C VAL A 76 -34.47 -7.39 18.42
N GLY A 77 -33.92 -8.46 17.82
CA GLY A 77 -32.56 -8.94 18.07
C GLY A 77 -31.47 -7.90 17.75
N MET A 78 -31.63 -7.17 16.65
CA MET A 78 -30.72 -6.10 16.21
C MET A 78 -30.79 -4.86 17.11
N SER A 79 -31.99 -4.51 17.61
CA SER A 79 -32.18 -3.47 18.62
C SER A 79 -31.46 -3.83 19.93
N SER A 80 -31.56 -5.08 20.39
CA SER A 80 -30.83 -5.56 21.59
C SER A 80 -29.31 -5.63 21.40
N TYR A 81 -28.82 -5.93 20.18
CA TYR A 81 -27.38 -5.97 19.88
C TYR A 81 -26.74 -4.58 19.75
N ALA A 82 -27.46 -3.61 19.18
CA ALA A 82 -27.02 -2.21 19.12
C ALA A 82 -27.06 -1.54 20.51
N ASN A 83 -28.08 -1.85 21.31
CA ASN A 83 -28.22 -1.30 22.66
C ASN A 83 -27.29 -1.95 23.69
N GLY A 84 -26.82 -3.19 23.48
CA GLY A 84 -25.95 -3.90 24.42
C GLY A 84 -24.47 -3.48 24.41
N ARG A 85 -23.95 -2.93 23.30
CA ARG A 85 -22.53 -2.54 23.17
C ARG A 85 -22.19 -1.18 23.78
N TYR A 86 -23.15 -0.27 23.84
CA TYR A 86 -22.96 1.03 24.49
C TYR A 86 -23.30 0.98 25.98
N ARG A 87 -24.30 0.16 26.37
CA ARG A 87 -24.78 0.11 27.76
C ARG A 87 -23.72 -0.34 28.77
N ASN A 88 -22.84 -1.30 28.50
CA ASN A 88 -21.97 -1.79 29.58
C ASN A 88 -20.75 -0.88 29.84
N LYS A 89 -20.15 -0.28 28.81
CA LYS A 89 -19.10 0.73 29.00
C LYS A 89 -19.68 2.06 29.50
N GLU A 90 -20.87 2.46 29.05
CA GLU A 90 -21.58 3.59 29.66
C GLU A 90 -22.00 3.25 31.09
N VAL A 91 -22.51 2.07 31.42
CA VAL A 91 -22.95 1.73 32.78
C VAL A 91 -21.77 1.68 33.75
N ASP A 92 -20.61 1.17 33.34
CA ASP A 92 -19.43 1.14 34.19
C ASP A 92 -18.79 2.55 34.31
N ALA A 93 -18.69 3.31 33.21
CA ALA A 93 -18.23 4.71 33.26
C ALA A 93 -19.23 5.64 33.95
N ASN A 94 -20.53 5.38 33.87
CA ASN A 94 -21.60 6.15 34.52
C ASN A 94 -21.72 5.78 36.00
N LYS A 95 -21.38 4.55 36.41
CA LYS A 95 -21.25 4.19 37.83
C LYS A 95 -20.05 4.90 38.45
N GLU A 96 -18.89 4.87 37.79
CA GLU A 96 -17.72 5.62 38.23
C GLU A 96 -18.03 7.13 38.26
N ALA A 97 -18.66 7.68 37.22
CA ALA A 97 -19.06 9.08 37.20
C ALA A 97 -20.11 9.42 38.26
N ALA A 98 -21.07 8.54 38.55
CA ALA A 98 -22.07 8.73 39.60
C ALA A 98 -21.45 8.69 41.01
N GLU A 99 -20.46 7.82 41.23
CA GLU A 99 -19.68 7.80 42.47
C GLU A 99 -18.89 9.10 42.63
N TRP A 100 -18.26 9.60 41.56
CA TRP A 100 -17.57 10.89 41.57
C TRP A 100 -18.52 12.08 41.78
N ILE A 101 -19.70 12.08 41.15
CA ILE A 101 -20.73 13.11 41.35
C ILE A 101 -21.23 13.08 42.80
N ALA A 102 -21.47 11.90 43.38
CA ALA A 102 -21.89 11.78 44.77
C ALA A 102 -20.82 12.28 45.76
N VAL A 103 -19.53 12.05 45.47
CA VAL A 103 -18.41 12.59 46.25
C VAL A 103 -18.36 14.12 46.14
N LEU A 104 -18.57 14.66 44.94
CA LEU A 104 -18.58 16.11 44.70
C LEU A 104 -19.80 16.79 45.33
N ASP A 105 -20.97 16.16 45.30
CA ASP A 105 -22.21 16.66 45.91
C ASP A 105 -22.09 16.70 47.44
N LYS A 106 -21.49 15.64 48.02
CA LYS A 106 -21.12 15.60 49.44
C LYS A 106 -20.14 16.72 49.81
N PHE A 107 -19.18 17.03 48.95
CA PHE A 107 -18.23 18.12 49.15
C PHE A 107 -18.89 19.49 49.01
N GLN A 108 -19.81 19.65 48.06
CA GLN A 108 -20.55 20.87 47.82
C GLN A 108 -21.47 21.21 49.00
N ASN A 109 -22.16 20.21 49.54
CA ASN A 109 -23.01 20.34 50.73
C ASN A 109 -22.23 20.55 52.04
N MET A 110 -20.93 20.26 52.06
CA MET A 110 -20.04 20.64 53.16
C MET A 110 -19.64 22.12 53.13
N ILE A 111 -19.65 22.74 51.95
CA ILE A 111 -19.22 24.12 51.74
C ILE A 111 -20.40 25.09 51.78
N VAL A 112 -21.56 24.68 51.25
CA VAL A 112 -22.74 25.54 51.07
C VAL A 112 -23.92 24.93 51.83
N ASP A 113 -24.55 25.71 52.71
CA ASP A 113 -25.81 25.30 53.32
C ASP A 113 -26.94 25.46 52.28
N GLU A 114 -27.62 24.37 51.91
CA GLU A 114 -28.62 24.33 50.83
C GLU A 114 -29.77 25.34 51.02
N ASN A 115 -30.10 25.69 52.27
CA ASN A 115 -31.21 26.58 52.60
C ASN A 115 -30.89 28.07 52.47
N THR A 116 -29.61 28.46 52.56
CA THR A 116 -29.19 29.89 52.56
C THR A 116 -28.26 30.22 51.40
N GLY A 117 -27.68 29.23 50.72
CA GLY A 117 -26.76 29.43 49.58
C GLY A 117 -25.45 30.12 49.96
N THR A 118 -25.20 30.35 51.25
CA THR A 118 -24.00 30.99 51.77
C THR A 118 -22.99 29.94 52.22
N VAL A 119 -21.70 30.26 52.06
CA VAL A 119 -20.61 29.38 52.46
C VAL A 119 -20.59 29.22 53.99
N ASN A 120 -20.76 28.01 54.50
CA ASN A 120 -20.75 27.72 55.93
C ASN A 120 -19.30 27.69 56.46
N ALA A 121 -18.79 28.87 56.81
CA ALA A 121 -17.41 29.06 57.25
C ALA A 121 -17.03 28.23 58.50
N ASP A 122 -18.00 27.86 59.34
CA ASP A 122 -17.75 27.13 60.58
C ASP A 122 -17.62 25.63 60.35
N ASN A 123 -18.39 25.06 59.42
CA ASN A 123 -18.21 23.67 59.00
C ASN A 123 -16.87 23.48 58.30
N ILE A 124 -16.48 24.44 57.46
CA ILE A 124 -15.18 24.45 56.78
C ILE A 124 -14.04 24.50 57.81
N LYS A 125 -14.10 25.39 58.81
CA LYS A 125 -13.08 25.46 59.87
C LYS A 125 -13.00 24.18 60.70
N LYS A 126 -14.14 23.56 61.03
CA LYS A 126 -14.18 22.30 61.78
C LYS A 126 -13.55 21.16 61.00
N GLU A 127 -13.86 21.02 59.72
CA GLU A 127 -13.25 20.00 58.86
C GLU A 127 -11.77 20.29 58.63
N PHE A 128 -11.35 21.53 58.36
CA PHE A 128 -9.92 21.86 58.29
C PHE A 128 -9.18 21.55 59.60
N SER A 129 -9.82 21.73 60.76
CA SER A 129 -9.24 21.35 62.04
C SER A 129 -9.10 19.82 62.18
N LYS A 130 -10.06 19.06 61.65
CA LYS A 130 -10.05 17.60 61.61
C LYS A 130 -8.98 17.07 60.66
N PHE A 131 -8.90 17.61 59.45
CA PHE A 131 -7.80 17.37 58.50
C PHE A 131 -6.45 17.69 59.12
N ARG A 132 -6.30 18.80 59.84
CA ARG A 132 -5.04 19.15 60.50
C ARG A 132 -4.65 18.10 61.56
N LYS A 133 -5.63 17.67 62.37
CA LYS A 133 -5.43 16.60 63.37
C LYS A 133 -5.15 15.23 62.75
N GLU A 134 -5.72 14.92 61.58
CA GLU A 134 -5.44 13.68 60.83
C GLU A 134 -4.04 13.72 60.19
N LYS A 135 -3.59 14.90 59.74
CA LYS A 135 -2.22 15.13 59.27
C LYS A 135 -1.20 14.92 60.38
N GLU A 136 -1.46 15.51 61.54
CA GLU A 136 -0.59 15.41 62.73
C GLU A 136 -0.55 13.98 63.28
N ARG A 137 -1.64 13.22 63.15
CA ARG A 137 -1.71 11.79 63.49
C ARG A 137 -1.08 10.85 62.44
N GLY A 138 -0.66 11.38 61.29
CA GLY A 138 -0.03 10.58 60.22
C GLY A 138 -1.00 9.65 59.48
N GLU A 139 -2.31 9.83 59.62
CA GLU A 139 -3.35 9.01 58.99
C GLU A 139 -3.64 9.43 57.53
N MET A 140 -2.95 10.47 57.03
CA MET A 140 -3.05 10.89 55.64
C MET A 140 -2.27 9.97 54.72
N ILE A 141 -2.95 9.38 53.73
CA ILE A 141 -2.31 8.77 52.57
C ILE A 141 -1.74 9.91 51.71
N PRO A 142 -0.41 10.01 51.51
CA PRO A 142 0.16 11.05 50.68
C PRO A 142 -0.30 10.86 49.23
N ILE A 143 -0.75 11.95 48.58
CA ILE A 143 -1.20 11.94 47.17
C ILE A 143 -0.10 11.40 46.24
N SER A 144 1.18 11.55 46.62
CA SER A 144 2.33 11.00 45.89
C SER A 144 2.37 9.46 45.82
N GLY A 145 1.55 8.76 46.63
CA GLY A 145 1.44 7.30 46.64
C GLY A 145 0.24 6.75 45.84
N ILE A 146 -0.67 7.59 45.35
CA ILE A 146 -1.79 7.16 44.51
C ILE A 146 -1.30 7.16 43.05
N SER A 147 -0.39 6.23 42.71
CA SER A 147 -0.28 5.85 41.30
C SER A 147 -1.55 5.09 40.97
N GLY A 148 -2.35 5.57 40.01
CA GLY A 148 -3.39 4.73 39.41
C GLY A 148 -2.80 3.38 38.99
N PRO A 149 -3.62 2.32 38.80
CA PRO A 149 -3.12 0.99 38.48
C PRO A 149 -2.08 1.12 37.38
N ALA A 150 -0.87 0.63 37.65
CA ALA A 150 0.23 0.71 36.70
C ALA A 150 -0.20 -0.07 35.45
N ILE A 151 -0.79 0.63 34.48
CA ILE A 151 -1.15 0.06 33.19
C ILE A 151 0.19 -0.36 32.62
N ALA A 152 0.47 -1.65 32.62
CA ALA A 152 1.60 -2.21 31.91
C ALA A 152 1.58 -1.56 30.52
N LYS A 153 2.65 -0.87 30.14
CA LYS A 153 2.78 -0.18 28.85
C LYS A 153 2.86 -1.24 27.72
N GLY A 154 1.84 -2.07 27.60
CA GLY A 154 1.61 -3.01 26.53
C GLY A 154 0.82 -2.29 25.44
N TYR A 155 1.18 -2.58 24.19
CA TYR A 155 0.43 -2.10 23.04
C TYR A 155 -0.87 -2.92 22.94
N TYR A 156 -2.02 -2.25 23.08
CA TYR A 156 -3.33 -2.81 22.78
C TYR A 156 -3.84 -2.11 21.51
N PRO A 157 -4.02 -2.83 20.40
CA PRO A 157 -4.53 -2.23 19.17
C PRO A 157 -5.94 -1.69 19.39
N SER A 158 -6.28 -0.59 18.72
CA SER A 158 -7.65 -0.09 18.74
C SER A 158 -8.57 -1.00 17.94
N VAL A 159 -9.86 -1.06 18.29
CA VAL A 159 -10.86 -1.85 17.53
C VAL A 159 -10.88 -1.48 16.04
N THR A 160 -10.58 -0.22 15.71
CA THR A 160 -10.43 0.25 14.33
C THR A 160 -9.19 -0.35 13.64
N GLN A 161 -8.08 -0.47 14.35
CA GLN A 161 -6.84 -1.09 13.84
C GLN A 161 -7.02 -2.61 13.66
N GLU A 162 -7.75 -3.27 14.56
CA GLU A 162 -8.08 -4.69 14.43
C GLU A 162 -8.97 -4.95 13.20
N ALA A 163 -10.00 -4.11 12.99
CA ALA A 163 -10.87 -4.21 11.82
C ALA A 163 -10.11 -3.92 10.51
N GLU A 164 -9.20 -2.94 10.52
CA GLU A 164 -8.33 -2.64 9.37
C GLU A 164 -7.37 -3.79 9.06
N ALA A 165 -6.77 -4.42 10.08
CA ALA A 165 -5.91 -5.58 9.91
C ALA A 165 -6.66 -6.77 9.29
N LEU A 166 -7.85 -7.10 9.81
CA LEU A 166 -8.72 -8.15 9.24
C LEU A 166 -9.10 -7.85 7.77
N ALA A 167 -9.34 -6.58 7.44
CA ALA A 167 -9.60 -6.17 6.06
C ALA A 167 -8.35 -6.34 5.16
N LEU A 168 -7.16 -6.10 5.69
CA LEU A 168 -5.90 -6.22 4.96
C LEU A 168 -5.43 -7.66 4.77
N GLU A 169 -5.80 -8.59 5.65
CA GLU A 169 -5.46 -10.02 5.54
C GLU A 169 -5.94 -10.65 4.23
N GLN A 170 -7.03 -10.14 3.65
CA GLN A 170 -7.55 -10.61 2.36
C GLN A 170 -6.63 -10.25 1.18
N PHE A 171 -5.80 -9.20 1.30
CA PHE A 171 -4.97 -8.71 0.20
C PHE A 171 -3.56 -9.27 0.27
N SER A 172 -3.11 -9.89 -0.82
CA SER A 172 -1.69 -10.23 -0.95
C SER A 172 -0.84 -8.97 -1.06
N ILE A 173 0.33 -8.95 -0.41
CA ILE A 173 1.31 -7.87 -0.55
C ILE A 173 1.60 -7.65 -2.04
N PRO A 174 1.46 -6.42 -2.58
CA PRO A 174 1.71 -6.16 -3.98
C PRO A 174 3.17 -6.48 -4.30
N LYS A 175 3.41 -7.24 -5.36
CA LYS A 175 4.76 -7.57 -5.79
C LYS A 175 5.45 -6.28 -6.24
N LYS A 176 6.63 -6.04 -5.69
CA LYS A 176 7.58 -5.06 -6.24
C LYS A 176 7.89 -5.50 -7.69
N ASN A 177 8.01 -4.53 -8.59
CA ASN A 177 8.32 -4.62 -10.03
C ASN A 177 8.77 -5.99 -10.55
N ASP A 178 8.35 -6.36 -11.76
CA ASP A 178 8.77 -7.59 -12.44
C ASP A 178 10.28 -7.90 -12.26
N GLU A 179 10.59 -8.99 -11.55
CA GLU A 179 11.97 -9.38 -11.21
C GLU A 179 12.85 -9.53 -12.46
N ILE A 180 12.25 -10.03 -13.54
CA ILE A 180 12.93 -10.19 -14.83
C ILE A 180 13.37 -8.84 -15.36
N VAL A 181 12.47 -7.86 -15.41
CA VAL A 181 12.76 -6.51 -15.93
C VAL A 181 13.88 -5.85 -15.11
N GLU A 182 13.82 -5.96 -13.78
CA GLU A 182 14.89 -5.45 -12.92
C GLU A 182 16.24 -6.11 -13.19
N GLN A 183 16.26 -7.44 -13.36
CA GLN A 183 17.48 -8.16 -13.72
C GLN A 183 18.06 -7.69 -15.06
N LEU A 184 17.22 -7.48 -16.08
CA LEU A 184 17.66 -7.02 -17.41
C LEU A 184 18.22 -5.59 -17.38
N ILE A 185 17.58 -4.69 -16.62
CA ILE A 185 18.05 -3.31 -16.42
C ILE A 185 19.41 -3.30 -15.71
N ASN A 186 19.57 -4.13 -14.67
CA ASN A 186 20.85 -4.26 -13.96
C ASN A 186 21.97 -4.76 -14.89
N MET A 187 21.67 -5.63 -15.84
CA MET A 187 22.65 -6.09 -16.85
C MET A 187 22.94 -5.05 -17.93
N LEU A 188 21.97 -4.19 -18.27
CA LEU A 188 22.16 -3.07 -19.19
C LEU A 188 23.00 -1.95 -18.55
N MET A 189 22.91 -1.80 -17.22
CA MET A 189 23.60 -0.78 -16.44
C MET A 189 25.13 -0.94 -16.52
N ARG A 190 25.81 0.19 -16.71
CA ARG A 190 27.28 0.31 -16.64
C ARG A 190 27.67 1.41 -15.66
N HIS A 191 28.78 1.23 -14.96
CA HIS A 191 29.34 2.21 -14.00
C HIS A 191 28.32 2.70 -12.94
N GLY A 192 27.39 1.84 -12.50
CA GLY A 192 26.38 2.19 -11.50
C GLY A 192 25.28 3.16 -11.97
N ARG A 193 25.20 3.50 -13.26
CA ARG A 193 24.23 4.47 -13.79
C ARG A 193 22.85 3.84 -14.04
N ARG A 194 22.12 3.49 -12.98
CA ARG A 194 20.81 2.83 -13.07
C ARG A 194 19.75 3.67 -13.80
N SER A 195 19.62 4.95 -13.47
CA SER A 195 18.63 5.84 -14.10
C SER A 195 18.82 5.94 -15.62
N TYR A 196 20.07 5.92 -16.11
CA TYR A 196 20.34 5.92 -17.55
C TYR A 196 19.92 4.59 -18.21
N ALA A 197 20.24 3.45 -17.58
CA ALA A 197 19.86 2.14 -18.08
C ALA A 197 18.33 1.98 -18.15
N GLU A 198 17.61 2.42 -17.11
CA GLU A 198 16.14 2.43 -17.09
C GLU A 198 15.57 3.26 -18.23
N LYS A 199 16.09 4.48 -18.45
CA LYS A 199 15.68 5.35 -19.57
C LYS A 199 15.87 4.66 -20.92
N VAL A 200 17.03 4.04 -21.14
CA VAL A 200 17.32 3.33 -22.40
C VAL A 200 16.40 2.12 -22.58
N PHE A 201 16.19 1.33 -21.52
CA PHE A 201 15.33 0.15 -21.56
C PHE A 201 13.88 0.50 -21.88
N TYR A 202 13.26 1.42 -21.13
CA TYR A 202 11.87 1.80 -21.36
C TYR A 202 11.67 2.51 -22.70
N ARG A 203 12.65 3.30 -23.14
CA ARG A 203 12.62 3.90 -24.49
C ARG A 203 12.69 2.84 -25.59
N ALA A 204 13.50 1.79 -25.42
CA ALA A 204 13.53 0.68 -26.35
C ALA A 204 12.18 -0.07 -26.38
N MET A 205 11.61 -0.39 -25.22
CA MET A 205 10.29 -1.04 -25.12
C MET A 205 9.18 -0.20 -25.76
N TYR A 206 9.23 1.12 -25.60
CA TYR A 206 8.30 2.03 -26.27
C TYR A 206 8.42 1.97 -27.79
N ILE A 207 9.64 1.93 -28.34
CA ILE A 207 9.85 1.77 -29.78
C ILE A 207 9.30 0.43 -30.28
N VAL A 208 9.53 -0.66 -29.54
CA VAL A 208 8.98 -1.99 -29.85
C VAL A 208 7.45 -1.94 -29.89
N HIS A 209 6.83 -1.33 -28.88
CA HIS A 209 5.38 -1.16 -28.81
C HIS A 209 4.84 -0.34 -30.00
N LEU A 210 5.50 0.76 -30.38
CA LEU A 210 5.09 1.55 -31.54
C LEU A 210 5.16 0.78 -32.86
N ARG A 211 6.13 -0.12 -33.00
CA ARG A 211 6.35 -0.91 -34.22
C ARG A 211 5.40 -2.10 -34.34
N LEU A 212 5.19 -2.83 -33.25
CA LEU A 212 4.44 -4.09 -33.26
C LEU A 212 3.02 -3.97 -32.71
N ARG A 213 2.70 -2.90 -31.96
CA ARG A 213 1.41 -2.68 -31.28
C ARG A 213 1.01 -3.78 -30.29
N VAL A 214 2.01 -4.46 -29.72
CA VAL A 214 1.85 -5.49 -28.69
C VAL A 214 2.45 -4.99 -27.37
N GLU A 215 2.03 -5.58 -26.25
CA GLU A 215 2.67 -5.38 -24.95
C GLU A 215 4.16 -5.83 -25.04
N PRO A 216 5.12 -4.92 -24.82
CA PRO A 216 6.52 -5.19 -25.12
C PRO A 216 7.22 -6.07 -24.07
N VAL A 217 6.75 -6.11 -22.82
CA VAL A 217 7.37 -6.86 -21.72
C VAL A 217 7.08 -8.36 -21.84
N GLU A 218 5.85 -8.73 -22.18
CA GLU A 218 5.37 -10.06 -22.50
C GLU A 218 6.08 -10.59 -23.74
N LEU A 219 6.12 -9.79 -24.82
CA LEU A 219 6.89 -10.13 -26.01
C LEU A 219 8.35 -10.41 -25.64
N LEU A 220 8.97 -9.56 -24.81
CA LEU A 220 10.34 -9.75 -24.36
C LEU A 220 10.49 -11.06 -23.56
N LYS A 221 9.57 -11.36 -22.63
CA LYS A 221 9.60 -12.62 -21.86
C LYS A 221 9.51 -13.84 -22.79
N GLU A 222 8.62 -13.81 -23.77
CA GLU A 222 8.49 -14.89 -24.75
C GLU A 222 9.74 -15.06 -25.60
N THR A 223 10.31 -13.95 -26.09
CA THR A 223 11.55 -13.99 -26.88
C THR A 223 12.71 -14.56 -26.08
N LEU A 224 12.86 -14.18 -24.80
CA LEU A 224 13.88 -14.72 -23.92
C LEU A 224 13.72 -16.23 -23.71
N ILE A 225 12.49 -16.71 -23.50
CA ILE A 225 12.22 -18.16 -23.34
C ILE A 225 12.62 -18.93 -24.59
N LYS A 226 12.27 -18.40 -25.78
CA LYS A 226 12.62 -19.01 -27.07
C LYS A 226 14.13 -19.01 -27.28
N MET A 227 14.81 -17.91 -27.01
CA MET A 227 16.24 -17.75 -27.28
C MET A 227 17.15 -18.43 -26.24
N ALA A 228 16.67 -18.62 -25.01
CA ALA A 228 17.49 -19.13 -23.93
C ALA A 228 17.88 -20.60 -24.09
N PRO A 229 19.17 -20.96 -23.96
CA PRO A 229 19.58 -22.35 -23.97
C PRO A 229 19.11 -23.08 -22.70
N LEU A 230 18.85 -24.38 -22.81
CA LEU A 230 18.46 -25.22 -21.66
C LEU A 230 19.68 -25.68 -20.85
N VAL A 231 20.81 -25.84 -21.54
CA VAL A 231 22.06 -26.35 -20.98
C VAL A 231 23.19 -25.42 -21.35
N ARG A 232 24.21 -25.35 -20.49
CA ARG A 232 25.52 -24.79 -20.82
C ARG A 232 26.53 -25.93 -20.94
N ILE A 233 27.59 -25.70 -21.70
CA ILE A 233 28.70 -26.64 -21.76
C ILE A 233 29.78 -26.16 -20.80
N VAL A 234 30.24 -27.06 -19.94
CA VAL A 234 31.35 -26.82 -19.01
C VAL A 234 32.45 -27.81 -19.35
N THR A 235 33.69 -27.32 -19.43
CA THR A 235 34.85 -28.19 -19.61
C THR A 235 35.24 -28.77 -18.27
N GLU A 236 35.22 -30.09 -18.14
CA GLU A 236 35.67 -30.82 -16.95
C GLU A 236 36.87 -31.69 -17.28
N VAL A 237 37.79 -31.83 -16.32
CA VAL A 237 38.99 -32.66 -16.47
C VAL A 237 38.76 -33.95 -15.71
N SER A 238 38.85 -35.09 -16.38
CA SER A 238 38.83 -36.41 -15.75
C SER A 238 39.94 -37.28 -16.31
N ARG A 239 40.68 -37.96 -15.44
CA ARG A 239 41.81 -38.85 -15.79
C ARG A 239 42.75 -38.22 -16.84
N SER A 240 43.15 -36.97 -16.60
CA SER A 240 44.04 -36.16 -17.44
C SER A 240 43.53 -35.80 -18.84
N LYS A 241 42.24 -36.06 -19.15
CA LYS A 241 41.57 -35.63 -20.39
C LYS A 241 40.50 -34.58 -20.10
N ARG A 242 40.30 -33.64 -21.03
CA ARG A 242 39.26 -32.61 -20.97
C ARG A 242 38.01 -33.08 -21.72
N TYR A 243 36.88 -33.09 -21.04
CA TYR A 243 35.57 -33.41 -21.60
C TYR A 243 34.66 -32.20 -21.57
N GLN A 244 33.79 -32.08 -22.57
CA GLN A 244 32.71 -31.10 -22.59
C GLN A 244 31.48 -31.72 -21.95
N VAL A 245 31.12 -31.26 -20.76
CA VAL A 245 30.00 -31.79 -19.98
C VAL A 245 28.83 -30.81 -20.06
N PRO A 246 27.68 -31.22 -20.60
CA PRO A 246 26.48 -30.39 -20.60
C PRO A 246 25.86 -30.34 -19.19
N LYS A 247 25.65 -29.13 -18.67
CA LYS A 247 25.01 -28.88 -17.37
C LYS A 247 23.72 -28.08 -17.55
N PRO A 248 22.63 -28.43 -16.83
CA PRO A 248 21.37 -27.70 -16.91
C PRO A 248 21.54 -26.27 -16.35
N LEU A 249 20.81 -25.32 -16.95
CA LEU A 249 20.77 -23.93 -16.51
C LEU A 249 19.50 -23.65 -15.71
N ASN A 250 19.63 -22.91 -14.60
CA ASN A 250 18.48 -22.38 -13.86
C ASN A 250 17.78 -21.26 -14.65
N TYR A 251 16.49 -21.02 -14.40
CA TYR A 251 15.67 -20.01 -15.10
C TYR A 251 16.32 -18.62 -15.15
N LYS A 252 16.85 -18.12 -14.02
CA LYS A 252 17.56 -16.83 -13.96
C LYS A 252 18.81 -16.81 -14.85
N GLN A 253 19.53 -17.94 -14.95
CA GLN A 253 20.72 -18.08 -15.79
C GLN A 253 20.37 -18.17 -17.27
N ARG A 254 19.26 -18.84 -17.60
CA ARG A 254 18.71 -18.95 -18.95
C ARG A 254 18.38 -17.57 -19.52
N ASN A 255 17.58 -16.79 -18.77
CA ASN A 255 17.21 -15.43 -19.16
C ASN A 255 18.44 -14.52 -19.28
N ARG A 256 19.40 -14.64 -18.35
CA ARG A 256 20.68 -13.92 -18.39
C ARG A 256 21.43 -14.21 -19.70
N GLN A 257 21.60 -15.48 -20.07
CA GLN A 257 22.35 -15.85 -21.27
C GLN A 257 21.69 -15.33 -22.57
N ALA A 258 20.36 -15.42 -22.65
CA ALA A 258 19.60 -14.88 -23.78
C ALA A 258 19.75 -13.36 -23.88
N TRP A 259 19.65 -12.65 -22.75
CA TRP A 259 19.79 -11.19 -22.72
C TRP A 259 21.20 -10.74 -23.08
N GLU A 260 22.24 -11.44 -22.63
CA GLU A 260 23.63 -11.15 -23.04
C GLU A 260 23.78 -11.19 -24.56
N TRP A 261 23.21 -12.19 -25.22
CA TRP A 261 23.27 -12.27 -26.69
C TRP A 261 22.49 -11.17 -27.39
N ILE A 262 21.35 -10.74 -26.84
CA ILE A 262 20.60 -9.58 -27.35
C ILE A 262 21.42 -8.30 -27.18
N LEU A 263 22.07 -8.09 -26.03
CA LEU A 263 22.93 -6.94 -25.80
C LEU A 263 24.13 -6.93 -26.73
N GLU A 264 24.80 -8.07 -26.91
CA GLU A 264 25.91 -8.22 -27.87
C GLU A 264 25.47 -7.94 -29.31
N GLY A 265 24.30 -8.44 -29.72
CA GLY A 265 23.72 -8.17 -31.04
C GLY A 265 23.39 -6.69 -31.23
N SER A 266 22.77 -6.08 -30.22
CA SER A 266 22.45 -4.65 -30.19
C SER A 266 23.69 -3.77 -30.34
N LEU A 267 24.81 -4.11 -29.68
CA LEU A 267 26.06 -3.33 -29.79
C LEU A 267 26.67 -3.37 -31.20
N LYS A 268 26.39 -4.40 -32.00
CA LYS A 268 26.91 -4.54 -33.37
C LYS A 268 26.06 -3.81 -34.42
N ARG A 269 24.88 -3.29 -34.05
CA ARG A 269 24.02 -2.53 -34.97
C ARG A 269 24.58 -1.14 -35.26
N GLN A 270 24.27 -0.62 -36.44
CA GLN A 270 24.81 0.66 -36.94
C GLN A 270 24.13 1.91 -36.35
N SER A 271 22.90 1.79 -35.85
CA SER A 271 22.12 2.94 -35.35
C SER A 271 22.85 3.65 -34.20
N ARG A 272 22.89 4.99 -34.17
CA ARG A 272 23.68 5.73 -33.17
C ARG A 272 23.14 5.62 -31.74
N ASP A 273 21.82 5.65 -31.59
CA ASP A 273 21.16 5.59 -30.29
C ASP A 273 21.04 4.15 -29.79
N GLN A 274 21.47 3.90 -28.56
CA GLN A 274 21.46 2.57 -27.95
C GLN A 274 20.04 2.03 -27.78
N ALA A 275 19.05 2.90 -27.47
CA ALA A 275 17.67 2.48 -27.31
C ALA A 275 17.08 1.94 -28.61
N VAL A 276 17.43 2.58 -29.74
CA VAL A 276 17.01 2.18 -31.09
C VAL A 276 17.65 0.86 -31.48
N ARG A 277 18.97 0.72 -31.29
CA ARG A 277 19.69 -0.56 -31.55
C ARG A 277 19.08 -1.72 -30.75
N LEU A 278 18.74 -1.49 -29.48
CA LEU A 278 18.17 -2.51 -28.62
C LEU A 278 16.77 -2.92 -29.09
N ALA A 279 15.93 -1.97 -29.44
CA ALA A 279 14.59 -2.23 -29.96
C ALA A 279 14.63 -3.03 -31.28
N GLU A 280 15.50 -2.64 -32.22
CA GLU A 280 15.67 -3.37 -33.48
C GLU A 280 16.14 -4.82 -33.28
N GLU A 281 17.01 -5.05 -32.29
CA GLU A 281 17.48 -6.40 -31.97
C GLU A 281 16.37 -7.25 -31.33
N ILE A 282 15.58 -6.67 -30.42
CA ILE A 282 14.42 -7.35 -29.82
C ILE A 282 13.38 -7.73 -30.89
N ILE A 283 13.10 -6.83 -31.84
CA ILE A 283 12.17 -7.10 -32.95
C ILE A 283 12.72 -8.20 -33.87
N ALA A 284 14.03 -8.22 -34.14
CA ALA A 284 14.63 -9.31 -34.91
C ALA A 284 14.54 -10.64 -34.15
N ALA A 285 14.85 -10.62 -32.85
CA ALA A 285 14.80 -11.79 -31.99
C ALA A 285 13.38 -12.37 -31.84
N SER A 286 12.34 -11.52 -31.83
CA SER A 286 10.95 -12.00 -31.78
C SER A 286 10.53 -12.75 -33.03
N GLN A 287 11.13 -12.42 -34.17
CA GLN A 287 10.94 -13.12 -35.45
C GLN A 287 11.82 -14.38 -35.57
N GLY A 288 12.56 -14.76 -34.51
CA GLY A 288 13.48 -15.89 -34.55
C GLY A 288 14.78 -15.62 -35.32
N LYS A 289 15.09 -14.35 -35.60
CA LYS A 289 16.31 -13.94 -36.31
C LYS A 289 17.33 -13.39 -35.32
N GLY A 290 18.60 -13.67 -35.57
CA GLY A 290 19.71 -13.09 -34.81
C GLY A 290 20.76 -14.12 -34.39
N ALA A 291 21.98 -13.62 -34.19
CA ALA A 291 23.14 -14.47 -33.91
C ALA A 291 23.00 -15.30 -32.62
N GLY A 292 22.13 -14.91 -31.68
CA GLY A 292 21.93 -15.69 -30.46
C GLY A 292 21.14 -16.98 -30.66
N PHE A 293 20.26 -17.08 -31.67
CA PHE A 293 19.61 -18.36 -32.00
C PHE A 293 20.62 -19.36 -32.55
N GLU A 294 21.54 -18.92 -33.40
CA GLU A 294 22.64 -19.75 -33.90
C GLU A 294 23.55 -20.25 -32.77
N LYS A 295 23.86 -19.37 -31.80
CA LYS A 295 24.61 -19.75 -30.58
C LYS A 295 23.85 -20.78 -29.74
N ARG A 296 22.55 -20.59 -29.52
CA ARG A 296 21.67 -21.55 -28.82
C ARG A 296 21.74 -22.92 -29.46
N ASP A 297 21.54 -22.97 -30.78
CA ASP A 297 21.49 -24.21 -31.54
C ASP A 297 22.86 -24.89 -31.58
N GLY A 298 23.95 -24.13 -31.69
CA GLY A 298 25.31 -24.65 -31.55
C GLY A 298 25.56 -25.32 -30.20
N ILE A 299 25.13 -24.68 -29.09
CA ILE A 299 25.23 -25.26 -27.75
C ILE A 299 24.41 -26.54 -27.63
N HIS A 300 23.18 -26.57 -28.17
CA HIS A 300 22.32 -27.75 -28.10
C HIS A 300 22.88 -28.91 -28.92
N LYS A 301 23.41 -28.66 -30.12
CA LYS A 301 24.07 -29.66 -30.95
C LYS A 301 25.25 -30.31 -30.21
N ILE A 302 26.12 -29.49 -29.63
CA ILE A 302 27.28 -29.99 -28.87
C ILE A 302 26.83 -30.75 -27.61
N ALA A 303 25.77 -30.29 -26.94
CA ALA A 303 25.22 -30.99 -25.77
C ALA A 303 24.64 -32.36 -26.14
N ILE A 304 23.96 -32.48 -27.28
CA ILE A 304 23.41 -33.76 -27.77
C ILE A 304 24.53 -34.76 -28.06
N VAL A 305 25.60 -34.31 -28.72
CA VAL A 305 26.79 -35.14 -29.02
C VAL A 305 27.41 -35.66 -27.72
N ASN A 306 27.47 -34.81 -26.69
CA ASN A 306 28.15 -35.10 -25.43
C ASN A 306 27.21 -35.57 -24.30
N ARG A 307 26.00 -36.03 -24.61
CA ARG A 307 24.99 -36.44 -23.60
C ARG A 307 25.47 -37.56 -22.65
N ALA A 308 26.38 -38.42 -23.11
CA ALA A 308 26.93 -39.50 -22.29
C ALA A 308 27.78 -38.99 -21.11
N PHE A 309 28.33 -37.79 -21.24
CA PHE A 309 29.24 -37.20 -20.26
C PHE A 309 28.54 -36.53 -19.07
N VAL A 310 27.20 -36.48 -19.04
CA VAL A 310 26.43 -35.93 -17.90
C VAL A 310 26.70 -36.66 -16.58
N ARG A 311 27.08 -37.94 -16.66
CA ARG A 311 27.37 -38.78 -15.48
C ARG A 311 28.82 -38.70 -15.00
N LEU A 312 29.71 -38.00 -15.70
CA LEU A 312 31.06 -37.74 -15.20
C LEU A 312 30.95 -36.91 -13.92
N ARG A 313 31.41 -37.48 -12.81
CA ARG A 313 31.49 -36.86 -11.49
C ARG A 313 32.87 -37.11 -10.91
#